data_AF-A0A967KS26-F1
#
_entry.id   AF-A0A967KS26-F1
#
_cell.length_a   1.000
_cell.length_b   1.000
_cell.length_c   1.000
_cell.angle_alpha   90.00
_cell.angle_beta   90.00
_cell.angle_gamma   90.00
#
_symmetry.space_group_name_H-M   'P 1'
#
loop_
_entity.id
_entity.type
_entity.pdbx_description
1 polymer ?
#
loop_
_entity_poly.entity_id
_entity_poly.type
_entity_poly.pdbx_seq_one_letter_code
_entity_poly.pdbx_strand_id
1 'polypeptide(L)'
;MKLDERDMPSILPSLEQLARDKGYEKIFVKTPARHKDVLALAGYEQEASIPYFFKGREDAVFMAKYFSAARSRVDNRQEIIEVLALAH
;
A
#
# COMPACT_ATOMS: atom_id res chain seq x y z
N MET A 1 1.32 -14.52 0.07
CA MET A 1 2.50 -14.82 0.93
C MET A 1 2.22 -14.28 2.32
N LYS A 2 2.47 -15.04 3.39
CA LYS A 2 2.50 -14.50 4.77
C LYS A 2 3.95 -14.08 5.02
N LEU A 3 4.14 -12.82 5.36
CA LEU A 3 5.44 -12.24 5.67
C LEU A 3 5.66 -12.40 7.17
N ASP A 4 6.79 -12.97 7.57
CA ASP A 4 7.17 -13.01 8.98
C ASP A 4 7.58 -11.60 9.40
N GLU A 5 7.20 -11.18 10.61
CA GLU A 5 7.54 -9.85 11.10
C GLU A 5 9.04 -9.62 11.17
N ARG A 6 9.81 -10.70 11.40
CA ARG A 6 11.28 -10.66 11.46
C ARG A 6 11.93 -10.36 10.12
N ASP A 7 11.22 -10.58 9.02
CA ASP A 7 11.72 -10.24 7.68
C ASP A 7 11.63 -8.73 7.42
N MET A 8 10.91 -7.99 8.28
CA MET A 8 10.83 -6.54 8.29
C MET A 8 11.93 -5.97 9.17
N PRO A 9 12.75 -4.99 8.72
CA PRO A 9 12.66 -4.16 7.50
C PRO A 9 13.50 -4.66 6.30
N SER A 10 14.24 -5.76 6.48
CA SER A 10 15.27 -6.23 5.53
C SER A 10 14.73 -6.65 4.16
N ILE A 11 13.45 -7.01 4.05
CA ILE A 11 12.87 -7.41 2.75
C ILE A 11 12.57 -6.21 1.84
N LEU A 12 12.42 -5.00 2.39
CA LEU A 12 12.04 -3.83 1.59
C LEU A 12 13.08 -3.51 0.51
N PRO A 13 14.39 -3.45 0.79
CA PRO A 13 15.40 -3.27 -0.25
C PRO A 13 15.35 -4.34 -1.34
N SER A 14 15.09 -5.60 -0.99
CA SER A 14 14.99 -6.71 -1.96
C SER A 14 13.78 -6.55 -2.88
N LEU A 15 12.63 -6.13 -2.34
CA LEU A 15 11.43 -5.85 -3.14
C LEU A 15 11.64 -4.65 -4.06
N GLU A 16 12.32 -3.60 -3.60
CA GLU A 16 12.66 -2.44 -4.43
C GLU A 16 13.60 -2.82 -5.57
N GLN A 17 14.63 -3.62 -5.29
CA GLN A 17 15.54 -4.11 -6.32
C GLN A 17 14.78 -4.94 -7.36
N LEU A 18 13.94 -5.87 -6.91
CA LEU A 18 13.11 -6.67 -7.82
C LEU A 18 12.19 -5.81 -8.68
N ALA A 19 11.57 -4.77 -8.09
CA ALA A 19 10.72 -3.85 -8.82
C ALA A 19 11.49 -3.13 -9.93
N ARG A 20 12.72 -2.66 -9.63
CA ARG A 20 13.58 -2.03 -10.63
C ARG A 20 14.01 -3.01 -11.72
N ASP A 21 14.46 -4.20 -11.35
CA ASP A 21 14.96 -5.22 -12.28
C ASP A 21 13.88 -5.74 -13.24
N LYS A 22 12.62 -5.75 -12.78
CA LYS A 22 11.47 -6.20 -13.58
C LYS A 22 10.66 -5.07 -14.20
N GLY A 23 11.04 -3.81 -13.96
CA GLY A 23 10.28 -2.65 -14.43
C GLY A 23 8.89 -2.54 -13.81
N TYR A 24 8.69 -3.05 -12.60
CA TYR A 24 7.44 -2.83 -11.88
C TYR A 24 7.35 -1.39 -11.38
N GLU A 25 6.19 -0.79 -11.60
CA GLU A 25 6.00 0.63 -11.33
C GLU A 25 5.44 0.94 -9.93
N LYS A 26 5.02 -0.10 -9.18
CA LYS A 26 4.42 0.02 -7.84
C LYS A 26 4.67 -1.23 -7.00
N ILE A 27 4.99 -1.04 -5.73
CA ILE A 27 4.84 -2.07 -4.70
C ILE A 27 3.60 -1.74 -3.87
N PHE A 28 2.75 -2.73 -3.60
CA PHE A 28 1.53 -2.58 -2.82
C PHE A 28 1.51 -3.57 -1.66
N VAL A 29 1.19 -3.10 -0.46
CA VAL A 29 1.28 -3.86 0.79
C VAL A 29 -0.01 -3.70 1.57
N LYS A 30 -0.63 -4.82 1.97
CA LYS A 30 -1.68 -4.85 3.00
C LYS A 30 -1.05 -5.37 4.29
N THR A 31 -1.01 -4.54 5.33
CA THR A 31 -0.31 -4.86 6.56
C THR A 31 -1.10 -4.38 7.78
N PRO A 32 -0.88 -4.96 8.97
CA PRO A 32 -1.38 -4.38 10.20
C PRO A 32 -0.87 -2.96 10.43
N ALA A 33 -1.70 -2.10 11.04
CA ALA A 33 -1.41 -0.68 11.25
C ALA A 33 -0.08 -0.41 11.97
N ARG A 34 0.40 -1.31 12.85
CA ARG A 34 1.69 -1.16 13.55
C ARG A 34 2.91 -1.02 12.62
N HIS A 35 2.82 -1.48 11.37
CA HIS A 35 3.93 -1.40 10.41
C HIS A 35 3.92 -0.11 9.58
N LYS A 36 2.90 0.74 9.76
CA LYS A 36 2.71 1.97 8.97
C LYS A 36 3.93 2.87 9.03
N ASP A 37 4.45 3.15 10.21
CA ASP A 37 5.54 4.12 10.39
C ASP A 37 6.84 3.64 9.75
N VAL A 38 7.16 2.35 9.88
CA VAL A 38 8.33 1.74 9.23
C VAL A 38 8.23 1.84 7.70
N LEU A 39 7.05 1.58 7.14
CA LEU A 39 6.80 1.70 5.70
C LEU A 39 6.83 3.16 5.25
N ALA A 40 6.27 4.09 6.03
CA ALA A 40 6.31 5.51 5.74
C ALA A 40 7.75 6.04 5.69
N LEU A 41 8.59 5.64 6.65
CA LEU A 41 10.04 5.96 6.64
C LEU A 41 10.77 5.37 5.42
N ALA A 42 10.28 4.26 4.86
CA ALA A 42 10.79 3.66 3.62
C ALA A 42 10.21 4.31 2.34
N GLY A 43 9.38 5.35 2.46
CA GLY A 43 8.80 6.08 1.33
C GLY A 43 7.53 5.45 0.76
N TYR A 44 6.80 4.67 1.57
CA TYR A 44 5.46 4.20 1.23
C TYR A 44 4.40 5.20 1.70
N GLU A 45 3.35 5.36 0.91
CA GLU A 45 2.18 6.19 1.21
C GLU A 45 0.96 5.32 1.53
N GLN A 46 0.10 5.77 2.45
CA GLN A 46 -1.12 5.06 2.77
C GLN A 46 -2.21 5.37 1.73
N GLU A 47 -2.79 4.34 1.13
CA GLU A 47 -3.89 4.46 0.16
C GLU A 47 -5.27 4.28 0.79
N ALA A 48 -5.36 3.37 1.76
CA ALA A 48 -6.62 3.02 2.39
C ALA A 48 -6.38 2.38 3.76
N SER A 49 -7.43 2.30 4.56
CA SER A 49 -7.46 1.55 5.81
C SER A 49 -8.81 0.85 5.99
N ILE A 50 -8.79 -0.33 6.61
CA ILE A 50 -9.99 -1.04 7.02
C ILE A 50 -9.93 -1.23 8.54
N PRO A 51 -10.86 -0.61 9.29
CA PRO A 51 -10.91 -0.78 10.75
C PRO A 51 -11.08 -2.23 11.18
N TYR A 52 -10.39 -2.63 12.24
CA TYR A 52 -10.52 -3.95 12.90
C TYR A 52 -10.31 -5.18 11.99
N PHE A 53 -9.66 -5.02 10.84
CA PHE A 53 -9.49 -6.08 9.85
C PHE A 53 -8.74 -7.31 10.40
N PHE A 54 -7.65 -7.08 11.14
CA PHE A 54 -6.85 -8.16 11.70
C PHE A 54 -7.43 -8.64 13.02
N LYS A 55 -8.10 -9.80 12.97
CA LYS A 55 -8.69 -10.51 14.12
C LYS A 55 -9.66 -9.65 14.95
N GLY A 56 -10.28 -8.62 14.36
CA GLY A 56 -11.19 -7.73 15.06
C GLY A 56 -10.51 -6.74 16.03
N ARG A 57 -9.18 -6.63 16.00
CA ARG A 57 -8.41 -5.88 17.02
C ARG A 57 -7.53 -4.78 16.46
N GLU A 58 -7.14 -4.90 15.20
CA GLU A 58 -6.20 -3.96 14.59
C GLU A 58 -6.58 -3.70 13.15
N ASP A 59 -6.41 -2.46 12.74
CA ASP A 59 -6.72 -2.01 11.41
C ASP A 59 -5.76 -2.61 10.39
N ALA A 60 -6.26 -2.87 9.19
CA ALA A 60 -5.40 -3.04 8.03
C ALA A 60 -5.13 -1.68 7.41
N VAL A 61 -3.87 -1.41 7.09
CA VAL A 61 -3.47 -0.31 6.22
C VAL A 61 -2.99 -0.87 4.89
N PHE A 62 -3.38 -0.19 3.81
CA PHE A 62 -2.86 -0.41 2.48
C PHE A 62 -1.81 0.66 2.20
N MET A 63 -0.57 0.23 2.00
CA MET A 63 0.59 1.08 1.79
C MET A 63 1.16 0.82 0.39
N ALA A 64 1.66 1.85 -0.26
CA ALA A 64 2.24 1.74 -1.59
C ALA A 64 3.48 2.59 -1.78
N LYS A 65 4.43 2.09 -2.56
CA LYS A 65 5.57 2.86 -3.06
C LYS A 65 5.54 2.87 -4.57
N TYR A 66 5.61 4.07 -5.14
CA TYR A 66 5.52 4.30 -6.58
C TYR A 66 6.90 4.56 -7.17
N PHE A 67 7.21 3.85 -8.26
CA PHE A 67 8.41 4.08 -9.08
C PHE A 67 8.07 4.84 -10.36
N SER A 68 6.78 5.00 -10.67
CA SER A 68 6.24 5.81 -11.76
C SER A 68 5.21 6.79 -11.21
N ALA A 69 5.38 8.08 -11.51
CA ALA A 69 4.45 9.12 -11.08
C ALA A 69 3.05 8.98 -11.70
N ALA A 70 2.95 8.35 -12.88
CA ALA A 70 1.67 8.09 -13.53
C ALA A 70 0.81 7.12 -12.72
N ARG A 71 1.43 6.10 -12.09
CA ARG A 71 0.71 5.12 -11.28
C ARG A 71 0.11 5.67 -10.00
N SER A 72 0.59 6.83 -9.54
CA SER A 72 0.06 7.53 -8.36
C SER A 72 -1.15 8.42 -8.67
N ARG A 73 -1.57 8.53 -9.93
CA ARG A 73 -2.67 9.41 -10.36
C ARG A 73 -3.98 8.63 -10.53
N VAL A 74 -5.08 9.31 -10.24
CA VAL A 74 -6.43 8.81 -10.48
C VAL A 74 -6.95 9.42 -11.78
N ASP A 75 -6.97 8.63 -12.85
CA ASP A 75 -7.31 9.12 -14.19
C ASP A 75 -8.83 9.24 -14.42
N ASN A 76 -9.64 8.47 -13.69
CA ASN A 76 -11.10 8.43 -13.82
C ASN A 76 -11.84 9.11 -12.65
N ARG A 77 -11.28 10.21 -12.15
CA ARG A 77 -11.80 10.91 -10.96
C ARG A 77 -13.28 11.28 -11.07
N GLN A 78 -13.72 11.69 -12.26
CA GLN A 78 -15.11 12.11 -12.49
C GLN A 78 -16.09 10.94 -12.36
N GLU A 79 -15.79 9.80 -12.97
CA GLU A 79 -16.58 8.57 -12.86
C GLU A 79 -16.67 8.09 -11.41
N ILE A 80 -15.56 8.15 -10.66
CA ILE A 80 -15.55 7.80 -9.24
C ILE A 80 -16.52 8.68 -8.43
N ILE A 81 -16.54 10.00 -8.69
CA ILE A 81 -17.45 10.93 -8.01
C ILE A 81 -18.91 10.57 -8.34
N GLU A 82 -19.20 10.24 -9.59
CA GLU A 82 -20.55 9.86 -10.03
C GLU A 82 -21.03 8.57 -9.34
N VAL A 83 -20.17 7.54 -9.27
CA VAL A 83 -20.49 6.29 -8.56
C VAL A 83 -20.73 6.54 -7.07
N LEU A 84 -19.91 7.37 -6.43
CA LEU A 84 -20.07 7.71 -5.02
C LEU A 84 -21.39 8.46 -4.74
N ALA A 85 -21.82 9.32 -5.66
CA ALA A 85 -23.09 10.05 -5.52
C ALA A 85 -24.33 9.12 -5.57
N LEU A 86 -24.20 7.92 -6.12
CA LEU A 86 -25.28 6.91 -6.18
C LEU A 86 -25.38 6.03 -4.93
N ALA A 87 -24.40 6.08 -4.02
CA ALA A 87 -24.36 5.24 -2.83
C ALA A 87 -25.25 5.74 -1.66
N HIS A 88 -26.17 6.66 -1.94
CA HIS A 88 -27.10 7.28 -0.99
C HIS A 88 -28.44 6.54 -0.90
#